data_AF-A0A942IMW6-F1
#
_entry.id   AF-A0A942IMW6-F1
#
_cell.length_a   1.000
_cell.length_b   1.000
_cell.length_c   1.000
_cell.angle_alpha   90.00
_cell.angle_beta   90.00
_cell.angle_gamma   90.00
#
_symmetry.space_group_name_H-M   'P 1'
#
loop_
_entity.id
_entity.type
_entity.pdbx_description
1 polymer ?
#
loop_
_entity_poly.entity_id
_entity_poly.type
_entity_poly.pdbx_seq_one_letter_code
_entity_poly.pdbx_strand_id
1 'polypeptide(L)'
;MEIVPLAPFKAVIDGIKEAGGEAFKFCYQCGLCDTVCPWNRVRQFFLRRMINQAKLGLVPFESEDIWLCATCGRCPQRCPRGVEIIDVMRAMRRLLVPEGVVPASIPNLRSVMTSFASVGNPWGQEPKDRANWAKDMGVKEFGEDTALLYFPCCYPSYDPRLKKVAQATANILNKAGINFGILGPRESCCGESIRKAGNETLFKRLARENIKTFIDSGVKKILVSSPHCYHTFKNEYSEFKVNFEVVHISQYLFELINEGRLKLVKEYGKKVT
;
A
#
# COMPACT_ATOMS: atom_id res chain seq x y z
N MET A 1 0.86 -33.20 12.63
CA MET A 1 2.28 -33.57 12.75
C MET A 1 3.08 -32.36 12.27
N GLU A 2 3.70 -31.59 13.16
CA GLU A 2 4.59 -30.51 12.72
C GLU A 2 5.88 -31.16 12.19
N ILE A 3 6.17 -30.98 10.90
CA ILE A 3 7.41 -31.47 10.28
C ILE A 3 8.56 -30.62 10.83
N VAL A 4 9.38 -31.19 11.71
CA VAL A 4 10.63 -30.58 12.16
C VAL A 4 11.74 -31.07 11.23
N PRO A 5 12.34 -30.21 10.39
CA PRO A 5 13.37 -30.65 9.47
C PRO A 5 14.64 -31.01 10.23
N LEU A 6 15.28 -32.12 9.84
CA LEU A 6 16.55 -32.58 10.40
C LEU A 6 17.72 -31.63 10.04
N ALA A 7 17.58 -30.85 8.96
CA ALA A 7 18.52 -29.82 8.54
C ALA A 7 17.80 -28.63 7.86
N PRO A 8 18.34 -27.40 7.92
CA PRO A 8 17.74 -26.24 7.25
C PRO A 8 17.66 -26.41 5.72
N PHE A 9 16.54 -26.00 5.11
CA PHE A 9 16.36 -26.03 3.66
C PHE A 9 17.08 -24.86 2.99
N LYS A 10 18.36 -25.07 2.63
CA LYS A 10 19.24 -24.03 2.09
C LYS A 10 18.65 -23.28 0.88
N ALA A 11 18.05 -23.98 -0.08
CA ALA A 11 17.45 -23.37 -1.26
C ALA A 11 16.34 -22.37 -0.90
N VAL A 12 15.50 -22.69 0.08
CA VAL A 12 14.44 -21.79 0.54
C VAL A 12 15.03 -20.60 1.30
N ILE A 13 16.04 -20.83 2.14
CA ILE A 13 16.74 -19.77 2.86
C ILE A 13 17.33 -18.75 1.88
N ASP A 14 18.02 -19.22 0.84
CA ASP A 14 18.64 -18.36 -0.16
C ASP A 14 17.56 -17.62 -0.97
N GLY A 15 16.46 -18.28 -1.32
CA GLY A 15 15.29 -17.61 -1.92
C GLY A 15 14.69 -16.50 -1.04
N ILE A 16 14.59 -16.70 0.28
CA ILE A 16 14.11 -15.64 1.20
C ILE A 16 15.08 -14.46 1.19
N LYS A 17 16.40 -14.71 1.17
CA LYS A 17 17.42 -13.63 1.11
C LYS A 17 17.32 -12.85 -0.19
N GLU A 18 17.25 -13.54 -1.33
CA GLU A 18 17.12 -12.93 -2.66
C GLU A 18 15.83 -12.10 -2.77
N ALA A 19 14.76 -12.54 -2.11
CA ALA A 19 13.50 -11.81 -2.01
C ALA A 19 13.53 -10.64 -0.99
N GLY A 20 14.69 -10.32 -0.39
CA GLY A 20 14.91 -9.19 0.52
C GLY A 20 14.67 -9.49 2.00
N GLY A 21 14.53 -10.76 2.38
CA GLY A 21 14.19 -11.18 3.74
C GLY A 21 15.39 -11.49 4.65
N GLU A 22 16.61 -11.11 4.29
CA GLU A 22 17.84 -11.55 4.99
C GLU A 22 17.87 -11.23 6.50
N ALA A 23 17.13 -10.20 6.93
CA ALA A 23 17.09 -9.73 8.32
C ALA A 23 16.65 -10.81 9.33
N PHE A 24 16.01 -11.92 8.91
CA PHE A 24 15.67 -13.04 9.79
C PHE A 24 16.89 -13.56 10.58
N LYS A 25 18.11 -13.45 10.02
CA LYS A 25 19.34 -13.97 10.62
C LYS A 25 19.69 -13.31 11.96
N PHE A 26 19.23 -12.07 12.17
CA PHE A 26 19.48 -11.32 13.40
C PHE A 26 18.51 -11.70 14.53
N CYS A 27 17.48 -12.48 14.25
CA CYS A 27 16.47 -12.84 15.23
C CYS A 27 16.99 -13.90 16.23
N TYR A 28 17.00 -13.53 17.51
CA TYR A 28 17.31 -14.41 18.66
C TYR A 28 16.08 -14.83 19.46
N GLN A 29 14.87 -14.69 18.88
CA GLN A 29 13.63 -15.28 19.39
C GLN A 29 13.10 -14.71 20.73
N CYS A 30 13.35 -13.42 21.03
CA CYS A 30 12.84 -12.76 22.25
C CYS A 30 11.31 -12.73 22.42
N GLY A 31 10.53 -12.80 21.33
CA GLY A 31 9.05 -12.84 21.39
C GLY A 31 8.33 -11.49 21.50
N LEU A 32 9.04 -10.35 21.56
CA LEU A 32 8.40 -9.03 21.61
C LEU A 32 7.45 -8.77 20.44
N CYS A 33 7.77 -9.28 19.25
CA CYS A 33 6.91 -9.17 18.07
C CYS A 33 5.53 -9.82 18.26
N ASP A 34 5.45 -10.91 19.03
CA ASP A 34 4.18 -11.58 19.34
C ASP A 34 3.38 -10.73 20.33
N THR A 35 4.01 -10.25 21.40
CA THR A 35 3.37 -9.45 22.45
C THR A 35 2.73 -8.18 21.90
N VAL A 36 3.39 -7.52 20.94
CA VAL A 36 2.88 -6.26 20.39
C VAL A 36 1.92 -6.47 19.21
N CYS A 37 1.83 -7.68 18.66
CA CYS A 37 0.98 -7.94 17.51
C CYS A 37 -0.51 -7.81 17.87
N PRO A 38 -1.29 -6.95 17.19
CA PRO A 38 -2.70 -6.79 17.49
C PRO A 38 -3.52 -8.06 17.20
N TRP A 39 -3.06 -8.95 16.32
CA TRP A 39 -3.74 -10.23 16.07
C TRP A 39 -3.84 -11.10 17.33
N ASN A 40 -2.87 -11.01 18.24
CA ASN A 40 -2.90 -11.75 19.51
C ASN A 40 -4.00 -11.29 20.48
N ARG A 41 -4.76 -10.25 20.14
CA ARG A 41 -5.99 -9.86 20.87
C ARG A 41 -7.22 -10.63 20.43
N VAL A 42 -7.19 -11.24 19.24
CA VAL A 42 -8.37 -11.84 18.61
C VAL A 42 -8.13 -13.29 18.15
N ARG A 43 -6.88 -13.76 18.07
CA ARG A 43 -6.50 -15.14 17.77
C ARG A 43 -5.06 -15.41 18.22
N GLN A 44 -4.63 -16.67 18.20
CA GLN A 44 -3.20 -16.98 18.33
C GLN A 44 -2.48 -16.65 17.01
N PHE A 45 -1.42 -15.86 17.10
CA PHE A 45 -0.62 -15.41 15.96
C PHE A 45 0.86 -15.32 16.32
N PHE A 46 1.65 -16.30 15.89
CA PHE A 46 3.05 -16.46 16.30
C PHE A 46 4.02 -15.95 15.24
N LEU A 47 4.25 -14.63 15.20
CA LEU A 47 5.25 -13.98 14.34
C LEU A 47 6.65 -14.50 14.62
N ARG A 48 7.03 -14.61 15.90
CA ARG A 48 8.33 -15.13 16.32
C ARG A 48 8.60 -16.50 15.67
N ARG A 49 7.59 -17.39 15.70
CA ARG A 49 7.66 -18.73 15.11
C ARG A 49 7.88 -18.65 13.61
N MET A 50 7.13 -17.81 12.89
CA MET A 50 7.31 -17.63 11.44
C MET A 50 8.70 -17.09 11.09
N ILE A 51 9.25 -16.17 11.88
CA ILE A 51 10.63 -15.68 11.68
C ILE A 51 11.64 -16.78 11.96
N ASN A 52 11.40 -17.67 12.94
CA ASN A 52 12.27 -18.83 13.17
C ASN A 52 12.19 -19.84 12.02
N GLN A 53 10.99 -20.09 11.51
CA GLN A 53 10.75 -20.95 10.36
C GLN A 53 11.53 -20.44 9.14
N ALA A 54 11.52 -19.13 8.88
CA ALA A 54 12.34 -18.52 7.84
C ALA A 54 13.85 -18.83 7.99
N LYS A 55 14.40 -18.81 9.22
CA LYS A 55 15.81 -19.19 9.47
C LYS A 55 16.13 -20.64 9.09
N LEU A 56 15.13 -21.51 9.15
CA LEU A 56 15.25 -22.94 8.84
C LEU A 56 14.87 -23.26 7.39
N GLY A 57 14.49 -22.26 6.58
CA GLY A 57 13.97 -22.49 5.23
C GLY A 57 12.58 -23.13 5.24
N LEU A 58 11.82 -22.94 6.31
CA LEU A 58 10.42 -23.36 6.42
C LEU A 58 9.55 -22.15 6.11
N VAL A 59 8.76 -22.25 5.04
CA VAL A 59 7.71 -21.27 4.74
C VAL A 59 6.37 -21.95 4.99
N PRO A 60 5.48 -21.38 5.84
CA PRO A 60 4.21 -22.02 6.19
C PRO A 60 3.19 -21.84 5.06
N PHE A 61 3.41 -22.54 3.95
CA PHE A 61 2.68 -22.36 2.68
C PHE A 61 1.19 -22.69 2.75
N GLU A 62 0.79 -23.63 3.60
CA GLU A 62 -0.61 -23.97 3.88
C GLU A 62 -1.28 -23.05 4.91
N SER A 63 -0.48 -22.32 5.70
CA SER A 63 -1.02 -21.47 6.76
C SER A 63 -1.50 -20.13 6.21
N GLU A 64 -2.63 -19.67 6.70
CA GLU A 64 -3.10 -18.31 6.46
C GLU A 64 -2.32 -17.24 7.24
N ASP A 65 -1.58 -17.62 8.29
CA ASP A 65 -0.94 -16.67 9.21
C ASP A 65 0.03 -15.74 8.47
N ILE A 66 0.76 -16.26 7.48
CA ILE A 66 1.68 -15.44 6.68
C ILE A 66 0.95 -14.32 5.96
N TRP A 67 -0.33 -14.50 5.59
CA TRP A 67 -1.14 -13.53 4.86
C TRP A 67 -1.90 -12.57 5.77
N LEU A 68 -2.22 -13.00 7.00
CA LEU A 68 -2.89 -12.15 7.99
C LEU A 68 -1.98 -11.01 8.48
N CYS A 69 -0.65 -11.14 8.40
CA CYS A 69 0.25 -10.05 8.76
C CYS A 69 -0.11 -8.76 7.98
N ALA A 70 -0.63 -7.76 8.69
CA ALA A 70 -1.10 -6.51 8.09
C ALA A 70 0.05 -5.58 7.69
N THR A 71 1.31 -5.96 7.95
CA THR A 71 2.52 -5.13 7.70
C THR A 71 2.44 -3.77 8.39
N CYS A 72 1.80 -3.70 9.58
CA CYS A 72 1.51 -2.44 10.27
C CYS A 72 2.72 -1.77 10.95
N GLY A 73 3.89 -2.41 10.96
CA GLY A 73 5.12 -1.81 11.49
C GLY A 73 5.28 -1.84 13.00
N ARG A 74 4.30 -2.32 13.79
CA ARG A 74 4.43 -2.31 15.25
C ARG A 74 5.55 -3.22 15.77
N CYS A 75 5.77 -4.37 15.14
CA CYS A 75 6.79 -5.33 15.55
C CYS A 75 8.24 -4.90 15.22
N PRO A 76 8.61 -4.42 14.01
CA PRO A 76 9.99 -3.98 13.77
C PRO A 76 10.38 -2.80 14.66
N GLN A 77 9.46 -1.87 14.95
CA GLN A 77 9.69 -0.72 15.85
C GLN A 77 10.04 -1.11 17.30
N ARG A 78 9.77 -2.36 17.68
CA ARG A 78 10.05 -2.89 19.03
C ARG A 78 11.15 -3.96 19.01
N CYS A 79 11.74 -4.25 17.86
CA CYS A 79 12.74 -5.29 17.73
C CYS A 79 14.10 -4.80 18.25
N PRO A 80 14.68 -5.42 19.30
CA PRO A 80 15.97 -4.99 19.88
C PRO A 80 17.18 -5.31 18.98
N ARG A 81 16.96 -5.99 17.85
CA ARG A 81 18.01 -6.36 16.88
C ARG A 81 17.79 -5.75 15.50
N GLY A 82 16.78 -4.90 15.34
CA GLY A 82 16.46 -4.30 14.03
C GLY A 82 16.12 -5.34 12.97
N VAL A 83 15.41 -6.42 13.33
CA VAL A 83 14.90 -7.36 12.33
C VAL A 83 13.78 -6.65 11.56
N GLU A 84 13.98 -6.46 10.26
CA GLU A 84 12.95 -5.95 9.34
C GLU A 84 11.88 -7.02 9.09
N ILE A 85 11.05 -7.26 10.11
CA ILE A 85 10.04 -8.33 10.13
C ILE A 85 9.09 -8.22 8.95
N ILE A 86 8.73 -7.00 8.53
CA ILE A 86 7.86 -6.80 7.37
C ILE A 86 8.50 -7.37 6.10
N ASP A 87 9.80 -7.13 5.89
CA ASP A 87 10.49 -7.58 4.70
C ASP A 87 10.70 -9.09 4.71
N VAL A 88 10.96 -9.70 5.88
CA VAL A 88 10.96 -11.16 6.02
C VAL A 88 9.59 -11.75 5.65
N MET A 89 8.51 -11.18 6.17
CA MET A 89 7.15 -11.66 5.86
C MET A 89 6.80 -11.50 4.38
N ARG A 90 7.16 -10.37 3.78
CA ARG A 90 6.95 -10.12 2.33
C ARG A 90 7.82 -11.03 1.47
N ALA A 91 9.07 -11.28 1.86
CA ALA A 91 9.98 -12.18 1.16
C ALA A 91 9.42 -13.60 1.11
N MET A 92 8.91 -14.12 2.23
CA MET A 92 8.23 -15.41 2.23
C MET A 92 7.01 -15.43 1.30
N ARG A 93 6.18 -14.36 1.27
CA ARG A 93 5.06 -14.26 0.32
C ARG A 93 5.52 -14.21 -1.14
N ARG A 94 6.64 -13.52 -1.43
CA ARG A 94 7.24 -13.43 -2.78
C ARG A 94 7.71 -14.77 -3.32
N LEU A 95 7.99 -15.75 -2.45
CA LEU A 95 8.27 -17.12 -2.87
C LEU A 95 6.99 -17.91 -3.19
N LEU A 96 5.89 -17.62 -2.50
CA LEU A 96 4.64 -18.37 -2.65
C LEU A 96 3.78 -17.88 -3.83
N VAL A 97 3.67 -16.56 -4.03
CA VAL A 97 2.77 -15.99 -5.04
C VAL A 97 3.09 -16.44 -6.47
N PRO A 98 4.35 -16.45 -6.95
CA PRO A 98 4.68 -16.88 -8.31
C PRO A 98 4.29 -18.34 -8.58
N GLU A 99 4.42 -19.20 -7.58
CA GLU A 99 4.01 -20.62 -7.63
C GLU A 99 2.48 -20.80 -7.53
N GLY A 100 1.73 -19.70 -7.52
CA GLY A 100 0.28 -19.70 -7.36
C GLY A 100 -0.16 -20.10 -5.95
N VAL A 101 0.74 -20.23 -4.98
CA VAL A 101 0.42 -20.69 -3.63
C VAL A 101 -0.25 -19.56 -2.85
N VAL A 102 -1.57 -19.67 -2.73
CA VAL A 102 -2.41 -18.80 -1.90
C VAL A 102 -3.37 -19.73 -1.15
N PRO A 103 -3.44 -19.67 0.19
CA PRO A 103 -4.29 -20.55 0.98
C PRO A 103 -5.75 -20.43 0.57
N ALA A 104 -6.44 -21.57 0.57
CA ALA A 104 -7.87 -21.63 0.26
C ALA A 104 -8.73 -20.76 1.21
N SER A 105 -8.25 -20.48 2.43
CA SER A 105 -8.92 -19.58 3.37
C SER A 105 -8.92 -18.10 2.95
N ILE A 106 -8.16 -17.74 1.90
CA ILE A 106 -8.12 -16.38 1.35
C ILE A 106 -8.47 -16.43 -0.15
N PRO A 107 -9.70 -16.87 -0.49
CA PRO A 107 -10.06 -17.17 -1.88
C PRO A 107 -10.01 -15.92 -2.77
N ASN A 108 -10.29 -14.76 -2.20
CA ASN A 108 -10.39 -13.50 -2.94
C ASN A 108 -9.04 -12.91 -3.34
N LEU A 109 -7.92 -13.32 -2.73
CA LEU A 109 -6.63 -12.70 -3.02
C LEU A 109 -6.19 -12.95 -4.47
N ARG A 110 -6.39 -14.16 -5.00
CA ARG A 110 -6.12 -14.45 -6.42
C ARG A 110 -7.00 -13.62 -7.34
N SER A 111 -8.31 -13.55 -7.07
CA SER A 111 -9.26 -12.75 -7.86
C SER A 111 -8.86 -11.27 -7.89
N VAL A 112 -8.53 -10.69 -6.74
CA VAL A 112 -8.06 -9.30 -6.65
C VAL A 112 -6.77 -9.10 -7.44
N MET A 113 -5.78 -9.99 -7.32
CA MET A 113 -4.55 -9.92 -8.14
C MET A 113 -4.86 -9.94 -9.65
N THR A 114 -5.82 -10.77 -10.08
CA THR A 114 -6.29 -10.78 -11.46
C THR A 114 -6.95 -9.46 -11.86
N SER A 115 -7.78 -8.85 -11.00
CA SER A 115 -8.40 -7.54 -11.27
C SER A 115 -7.36 -6.43 -11.44
N PHE A 116 -6.32 -6.41 -10.60
CA PHE A 116 -5.19 -5.52 -10.80
C PHE A 116 -4.49 -5.79 -12.12
N ALA A 117 -4.33 -7.06 -12.49
CA ALA A 117 -3.65 -7.42 -13.72
C ALA A 117 -4.42 -7.01 -14.98
N SER A 118 -5.76 -7.10 -14.95
CA SER A 118 -6.62 -6.80 -16.09
C SER A 118 -6.99 -5.33 -16.23
N VAL A 119 -7.44 -4.69 -15.14
CA VAL A 119 -8.04 -3.35 -15.15
C VAL A 119 -7.36 -2.36 -14.20
N GLY A 120 -6.22 -2.75 -13.61
CA GLY A 120 -5.38 -1.85 -12.82
C GLY A 120 -5.96 -1.45 -11.46
N ASN A 121 -7.05 -2.08 -10.99
CA ASN A 121 -7.71 -1.73 -9.73
C ASN A 121 -8.26 -2.97 -9.00
N PRO A 122 -8.39 -2.92 -7.65
CA PRO A 122 -8.83 -4.06 -6.84
C PRO A 122 -10.31 -4.44 -7.01
N TRP A 123 -11.12 -3.60 -7.66
CA TRP A 123 -12.57 -3.77 -7.73
C TRP A 123 -13.04 -4.49 -9.00
N GLY A 124 -12.14 -4.72 -9.96
CA GLY A 124 -12.51 -5.28 -11.26
C GLY A 124 -13.40 -4.34 -12.09
N GLN A 125 -13.52 -3.07 -11.69
CA GLN A 125 -14.34 -2.07 -12.39
C GLN A 125 -13.57 -1.47 -13.56
N GLU A 126 -14.28 -0.92 -14.55
CA GLU A 126 -13.65 -0.38 -15.74
C GLU A 126 -12.82 0.89 -15.43
N PRO A 127 -11.66 1.11 -16.08
CA PRO A 127 -10.86 2.32 -15.89
C PRO A 127 -11.63 3.61 -16.17
N LYS A 128 -12.54 3.61 -17.16
CA LYS A 128 -13.40 4.77 -17.49
C LYS A 128 -14.25 5.26 -16.32
N ASP A 129 -14.58 4.36 -15.38
CA ASP A 129 -15.42 4.67 -14.24
C ASP A 129 -14.66 5.32 -13.09
N ARG A 130 -13.32 5.37 -13.14
CA ARG A 130 -12.47 5.87 -12.05
C ARG A 130 -12.75 7.33 -11.69
N ALA A 131 -13.11 8.14 -12.68
CA ALA A 131 -13.41 9.56 -12.51
C ALA A 131 -14.89 9.84 -12.20
N ASN A 132 -15.74 8.80 -12.10
CA ASN A 132 -17.19 8.97 -11.91
C ASN A 132 -17.56 9.76 -10.63
N TRP A 133 -16.70 9.77 -9.62
CA TRP A 133 -16.91 10.56 -8.40
C TRP A 133 -16.89 12.08 -8.65
N ALA A 134 -16.21 12.53 -9.70
CA ALA A 134 -16.00 13.94 -10.03
C ALA A 134 -17.02 14.51 -11.03
N LYS A 135 -18.00 13.69 -11.46
CA LYS A 135 -19.10 14.14 -12.33
C LYS A 135 -19.79 15.34 -11.70
N ASP A 136 -20.08 16.34 -12.54
CA ASP A 136 -20.78 17.58 -12.17
C ASP A 136 -20.03 18.50 -11.18
N MET A 137 -18.76 18.22 -10.87
CA MET A 137 -17.94 19.03 -9.97
C MET A 137 -17.00 20.01 -10.68
N GLY A 138 -16.91 19.95 -12.02
CA GLY A 138 -15.99 20.78 -12.80
C GLY A 138 -14.50 20.48 -12.57
N VAL A 139 -14.17 19.27 -12.07
CA VAL A 139 -12.77 18.85 -11.90
C VAL A 139 -12.16 18.64 -13.27
N LYS A 140 -11.04 19.33 -13.53
CA LYS A 140 -10.34 19.28 -14.81
C LYS A 140 -9.53 17.99 -14.97
N GLU A 141 -9.31 17.61 -16.21
CA GLU A 141 -8.25 16.68 -16.54
C GLU A 141 -6.88 17.31 -16.25
N PHE A 142 -5.94 16.52 -15.72
CA PHE A 142 -4.58 17.00 -15.47
C PHE A 142 -3.83 17.23 -16.79
N GLY A 143 -3.20 18.39 -16.92
CA GLY A 143 -2.40 18.83 -18.07
C GLY A 143 -1.63 20.12 -17.77
N GLU A 144 -1.20 20.84 -18.81
CA GLU A 144 -0.37 22.06 -18.70
C GLU A 144 -1.02 23.15 -17.84
N ASP A 145 -2.35 23.25 -17.89
CA ASP A 145 -3.14 24.23 -17.12
C ASP A 145 -3.37 23.83 -15.67
N THR A 146 -2.74 22.76 -15.15
CA THR A 146 -2.95 22.29 -13.77
C THR A 146 -1.62 22.17 -13.02
N ALA A 147 -1.57 22.74 -11.80
CA ALA A 147 -0.35 22.75 -11.01
C ALA A 147 -0.20 21.52 -10.09
N LEU A 148 -1.30 20.81 -9.82
CA LEU A 148 -1.36 19.73 -8.84
C LEU A 148 -2.17 18.55 -9.38
N LEU A 149 -1.57 17.35 -9.38
CA LEU A 149 -2.31 16.12 -9.63
C LEU A 149 -3.00 15.69 -8.33
N TYR A 150 -4.32 15.59 -8.34
CA TYR A 150 -5.05 14.94 -7.25
C TYR A 150 -5.26 13.45 -7.55
N PHE A 151 -4.70 12.59 -6.72
CA PHE A 151 -4.84 11.13 -6.80
C PHE A 151 -5.64 10.60 -5.59
N PRO A 152 -6.94 10.30 -5.74
CA PRO A 152 -7.81 9.94 -4.62
C PRO A 152 -7.54 8.57 -3.98
N CYS A 153 -6.90 7.63 -4.70
CA CYS A 153 -6.88 6.17 -4.44
C CYS A 153 -8.12 5.43 -4.99
N CYS A 154 -8.01 4.10 -5.12
CA CYS A 154 -9.09 3.25 -5.64
C CYS A 154 -10.36 3.26 -4.79
N TYR A 155 -10.24 3.35 -3.46
CA TYR A 155 -11.41 3.34 -2.58
C TYR A 155 -12.29 4.57 -2.78
N PRO A 156 -11.77 5.82 -2.68
CA PRO A 156 -12.57 7.00 -2.99
C PRO A 156 -13.00 7.10 -4.46
N SER A 157 -12.27 6.48 -5.40
CA SER A 157 -12.68 6.46 -6.81
C SER A 157 -13.87 5.53 -7.09
N TYR A 158 -13.91 4.35 -6.46
CA TYR A 158 -14.85 3.29 -6.84
C TYR A 158 -15.90 2.93 -5.78
N ASP A 159 -15.57 2.90 -4.47
CA ASP A 159 -16.54 2.52 -3.42
C ASP A 159 -17.61 3.63 -3.26
N PRO A 160 -18.89 3.35 -3.52
CA PRO A 160 -19.97 4.35 -3.46
C PRO A 160 -20.03 5.11 -2.12
N ARG A 161 -19.68 4.46 -1.00
CA ARG A 161 -19.70 5.06 0.34
C ARG A 161 -18.55 6.05 0.55
N LEU A 162 -17.46 5.88 -0.19
CA LEU A 162 -16.22 6.66 -0.04
C LEU A 162 -16.00 7.69 -1.16
N LYS A 163 -16.80 7.69 -2.23
CA LYS A 163 -16.79 8.75 -3.26
C LYS A 163 -16.91 10.15 -2.65
N LYS A 164 -17.73 10.30 -1.61
CA LYS A 164 -17.89 11.55 -0.85
C LYS A 164 -16.58 12.09 -0.26
N VAL A 165 -15.60 11.24 0.01
CA VAL A 165 -14.28 11.68 0.49
C VAL A 165 -13.51 12.37 -0.64
N ALA A 166 -13.49 11.79 -1.84
CA ALA A 166 -12.85 12.43 -2.99
C ALA A 166 -13.52 13.76 -3.35
N GLN A 167 -14.85 13.79 -3.32
CA GLN A 167 -15.65 14.98 -3.56
C GLN A 167 -15.39 16.06 -2.49
N ALA A 168 -15.33 15.69 -1.20
CA ALA A 168 -15.02 16.63 -0.13
C ALA A 168 -13.62 17.23 -0.30
N THR A 169 -12.61 16.42 -0.64
CA THR A 169 -11.26 16.92 -0.93
C THR A 169 -11.28 17.89 -2.10
N ALA A 170 -11.90 17.55 -3.23
CA ALA A 170 -12.00 18.44 -4.40
C ALA A 170 -12.70 19.77 -4.06
N ASN A 171 -13.79 19.73 -3.27
CA ASN A 171 -14.48 20.94 -2.82
C ASN A 171 -13.60 21.85 -1.96
N ILE A 172 -12.76 21.26 -1.09
CA ILE A 172 -11.81 22.04 -0.28
C ILE A 172 -10.75 22.69 -1.17
N LEU A 173 -10.21 21.94 -2.13
CA LEU A 173 -9.21 22.46 -3.09
C LEU A 173 -9.79 23.61 -3.92
N ASN A 174 -11.02 23.45 -4.44
CA ASN A 174 -11.73 24.50 -5.17
C ASN A 174 -11.94 25.77 -4.31
N LYS A 175 -12.40 25.60 -3.06
CA LYS A 175 -12.58 26.73 -2.12
C LYS A 175 -11.28 27.44 -1.78
N ALA A 176 -10.16 26.71 -1.70
CA ALA A 176 -8.84 27.28 -1.48
C ALA A 176 -8.24 27.90 -2.76
N GLY A 177 -8.94 27.86 -3.90
CA GLY A 177 -8.46 28.38 -5.18
C GLY A 177 -7.28 27.59 -5.74
N ILE A 178 -7.20 26.29 -5.46
CA ILE A 178 -6.12 25.42 -5.94
C ILE A 178 -6.41 25.01 -7.38
N ASN A 179 -5.43 25.19 -8.25
CA ASN A 179 -5.50 24.72 -9.62
C ASN A 179 -5.01 23.26 -9.71
N PHE A 180 -5.94 22.31 -9.67
CA PHE A 180 -5.64 20.88 -9.69
C PHE A 180 -6.39 20.15 -10.82
N GLY A 181 -5.87 18.98 -11.19
CA GLY A 181 -6.52 18.07 -12.13
C GLY A 181 -6.41 16.61 -11.70
N ILE A 182 -7.11 15.73 -12.42
CA ILE A 182 -7.04 14.27 -12.25
C ILE A 182 -6.69 13.62 -13.58
N LEU A 183 -6.03 12.46 -13.55
CA LEU A 183 -5.72 11.71 -14.78
C LEU A 183 -6.84 10.71 -15.16
N GLY A 184 -7.85 10.58 -14.30
CA GLY A 184 -9.07 9.82 -14.59
C GLY A 184 -8.76 8.39 -15.04
N PRO A 185 -9.22 7.95 -16.24
CA PRO A 185 -9.02 6.58 -16.71
C PRO A 185 -7.56 6.21 -16.97
N ARG A 186 -6.64 7.18 -17.06
CA ARG A 186 -5.21 6.90 -17.27
C ARG A 186 -4.47 6.45 -16.00
N GLU A 187 -5.11 6.57 -14.83
CA GLU A 187 -4.51 6.16 -13.57
C GLU A 187 -4.83 4.72 -13.21
N SER A 188 -3.80 3.97 -12.83
CA SER A 188 -3.97 2.69 -12.14
C SER A 188 -3.86 2.85 -10.63
N CYS A 189 -4.13 1.79 -9.88
CA CYS A 189 -3.84 1.73 -8.46
C CYS A 189 -2.34 1.93 -8.20
N CYS A 190 -1.98 2.50 -7.06
CA CYS A 190 -0.59 2.65 -6.62
C CYS A 190 0.17 1.32 -6.47
N GLY A 191 -0.54 0.18 -6.36
CA GLY A 191 0.06 -1.15 -6.30
C GLY A 191 0.49 -1.61 -4.91
N GLU A 192 0.28 -0.79 -3.88
CA GLU A 192 0.69 -1.07 -2.48
C GLU A 192 0.26 -2.46 -1.99
N SER A 193 -1.02 -2.80 -2.15
CA SER A 193 -1.59 -4.04 -1.63
C SER A 193 -1.03 -5.28 -2.34
N ILE A 194 -0.77 -5.16 -3.63
CA ILE A 194 -0.19 -6.21 -4.48
C ILE A 194 1.26 -6.46 -4.09
N ARG A 195 2.01 -5.39 -3.84
CA ARG A 195 3.39 -5.50 -3.35
C ARG A 195 3.47 -6.14 -1.98
N LYS A 196 2.54 -5.80 -1.08
CA LYS A 196 2.42 -6.43 0.25
C LYS A 196 1.98 -7.88 0.18
N ALA A 197 1.13 -8.24 -0.78
CA ALA A 197 0.78 -9.62 -1.05
C ALA A 197 1.97 -10.45 -1.57
N GLY A 198 3.07 -9.81 -1.99
CA GLY A 198 4.26 -10.51 -2.48
C GLY A 198 4.31 -10.66 -4.00
N ASN A 199 3.36 -10.08 -4.74
CA ASN A 199 3.39 -10.08 -6.20
C ASN A 199 4.25 -8.93 -6.75
N GLU A 200 5.57 -9.08 -6.64
CA GLU A 200 6.53 -8.02 -7.00
C GLU A 200 6.50 -7.70 -8.51
N THR A 201 6.28 -8.72 -9.35
CA THR A 201 6.20 -8.54 -10.82
C THR A 201 5.02 -7.66 -11.20
N LEU A 202 3.84 -7.92 -10.65
CA LEU A 202 2.65 -7.11 -10.93
C LEU A 202 2.80 -5.69 -10.35
N PHE A 203 3.37 -5.55 -9.15
CA PHE A 203 3.67 -4.23 -8.59
C PHE A 203 4.59 -3.42 -9.52
N LYS A 204 5.71 -4.01 -9.99
CA LYS A 204 6.66 -3.33 -10.87
C LYS A 204 6.03 -2.90 -12.19
N ARG A 205 5.09 -3.71 -12.73
CA ARG A 205 4.35 -3.34 -13.93
C ARG A 205 3.44 -2.12 -13.69
N LEU A 206 2.58 -2.18 -12.66
CA LEU A 206 1.68 -1.07 -12.30
C LEU A 206 2.45 0.22 -11.97
N ALA A 207 3.59 0.09 -11.27
CA ALA A 207 4.44 1.22 -10.93
C ALA A 207 5.00 1.88 -12.20
N ARG A 208 5.56 1.10 -13.13
CA ARG A 208 6.08 1.63 -14.40
C ARG A 208 4.99 2.29 -15.25
N GLU A 209 3.82 1.67 -15.34
CA GLU A 209 2.67 2.23 -16.08
C GLU A 209 2.27 3.59 -15.49
N ASN A 210 2.09 3.68 -14.17
CA ASN A 210 1.76 4.94 -13.49
C ASN A 210 2.87 6.00 -13.65
N ILE A 211 4.13 5.62 -13.44
CA ILE A 211 5.28 6.52 -13.58
C ILE A 211 5.34 7.09 -15.00
N LYS A 212 5.15 6.24 -16.02
CA LYS A 212 5.09 6.66 -17.42
C LYS A 212 3.97 7.68 -17.61
N THR A 213 2.75 7.37 -17.17
CA THR A 213 1.62 8.31 -17.27
C THR A 213 1.92 9.64 -16.59
N PHE A 214 2.54 9.62 -15.40
CA PHE A 214 2.87 10.84 -14.66
C PHE A 214 3.91 11.69 -15.39
N ILE A 215 4.96 11.06 -15.92
CA ILE A 215 6.00 11.75 -16.70
C ILE A 215 5.41 12.33 -17.99
N ASP A 216 4.69 11.52 -18.77
CA ASP A 216 4.09 11.94 -20.05
C ASP A 216 3.08 13.08 -19.87
N SER A 217 2.41 13.14 -18.71
CA SER A 217 1.45 14.19 -18.38
C SER A 217 2.10 15.42 -17.74
N GLY A 218 3.41 15.43 -17.51
CA GLY A 218 4.13 16.56 -16.89
C GLY A 218 3.89 16.73 -15.38
N VAL A 219 3.51 15.65 -14.68
CA VAL A 219 3.20 15.69 -13.24
C VAL A 219 4.47 15.96 -12.44
N LYS A 220 4.45 17.05 -11.65
CA LYS A 220 5.52 17.40 -10.70
C LYS A 220 5.13 17.15 -9.25
N LYS A 221 3.90 17.54 -8.89
CA LYS A 221 3.35 17.45 -7.53
C LYS A 221 2.07 16.62 -7.51
N ILE A 222 2.00 15.67 -6.58
CA ILE A 222 0.90 14.72 -6.41
C ILE A 222 0.32 14.88 -5.01
N LEU A 223 -0.95 15.26 -4.93
CA LEU A 223 -1.75 15.22 -3.72
C LEU A 223 -2.45 13.87 -3.60
N VAL A 224 -2.24 13.17 -2.48
CA VAL A 224 -2.88 11.88 -2.20
C VAL A 224 -3.77 11.96 -0.96
N SER A 225 -4.91 11.27 -1.01
CA SER A 225 -5.82 11.12 0.15
C SER A 225 -5.53 9.90 1.01
N SER A 226 -4.69 8.98 0.52
CA SER A 226 -4.40 7.70 1.17
C SER A 226 -2.97 7.67 1.68
N PRO A 227 -2.72 7.29 2.95
CA PRO A 227 -1.37 7.11 3.48
C PRO A 227 -0.64 5.95 2.78
N HIS A 228 -1.36 4.97 2.23
CA HIS A 228 -0.78 3.89 1.43
C HIS A 228 -0.22 4.43 0.11
N CYS A 229 -1.00 5.24 -0.61
CA CYS A 229 -0.52 5.89 -1.84
C CYS A 229 0.64 6.84 -1.56
N TYR A 230 0.58 7.59 -0.45
CA TYR A 230 1.68 8.43 0.00
C TYR A 230 2.97 7.63 0.17
N HIS A 231 2.91 6.54 0.95
CA HIS A 231 4.07 5.70 1.20
C HIS A 231 4.62 5.09 -0.09
N THR A 232 3.76 4.55 -0.94
CA THR A 232 4.18 3.88 -2.18
C THR A 232 4.79 4.86 -3.19
N PHE A 233 4.14 6.00 -3.45
CA PHE A 233 4.69 6.97 -4.39
C PHE A 233 5.96 7.65 -3.87
N LYS A 234 6.07 7.85 -2.54
CA LYS A 234 7.24 8.52 -1.96
C LYS A 234 8.45 7.60 -1.78
N ASN A 235 8.24 6.37 -1.28
CA ASN A 235 9.34 5.50 -0.84
C ASN A 235 9.57 4.29 -1.75
N GLU A 236 8.55 3.83 -2.47
CA GLU A 236 8.64 2.61 -3.28
C GLU A 236 8.86 2.94 -4.76
N TYR A 237 8.25 4.02 -5.26
CA TYR A 237 8.48 4.47 -6.63
C TYR A 237 9.90 5.05 -6.82
N SER A 238 10.53 5.54 -5.76
CA SER A 238 11.93 5.99 -5.78
C SER A 238 12.92 4.87 -6.12
N GLU A 239 12.55 3.59 -5.93
CA GLU A 239 13.35 2.44 -6.37
C GLU A 239 13.54 2.41 -7.89
N PHE A 240 12.64 3.04 -8.66
CA PHE A 240 12.70 3.18 -10.11
C PHE A 240 13.50 4.42 -10.55
N LYS A 241 14.21 5.08 -9.62
CA LYS A 241 15.00 6.29 -9.87
C LYS A 241 14.18 7.49 -10.38
N VAL A 242 12.89 7.51 -10.08
CA VAL A 242 11.99 8.64 -10.34
C VAL A 242 11.44 9.13 -9.00
N ASN A 243 11.43 10.45 -8.81
CA ASN A 243 10.91 11.09 -7.60
C ASN A 243 9.86 12.12 -8.00
N PHE A 244 8.71 12.07 -7.33
CA PHE A 244 7.65 13.07 -7.44
C PHE A 244 7.55 13.82 -6.11
N GLU A 245 7.11 15.08 -6.15
CA GLU A 245 6.72 15.77 -4.92
C GLU A 245 5.36 15.21 -4.47
N VAL A 246 5.35 14.34 -3.46
CA VAL A 246 4.13 13.71 -2.94
C VAL A 246 3.75 14.34 -1.61
N VAL A 247 2.52 14.86 -1.53
CA VAL A 247 1.96 15.46 -0.32
C VAL A 247 0.67 14.74 0.09
N HIS A 248 0.54 14.40 1.37
CA HIS A 248 -0.69 13.82 1.89
C HIS A 248 -1.71 14.94 2.18
N ILE A 249 -3.01 14.67 1.98
CA ILE A 249 -4.07 15.66 2.19
C ILE A 249 -4.02 16.32 3.57
N SER A 250 -3.68 15.59 4.64
CA SER A 250 -3.55 16.19 5.98
C SER A 250 -2.42 17.23 6.06
N GLN A 251 -1.31 16.99 5.38
CA GLN A 251 -0.18 17.95 5.32
C GLN A 251 -0.59 19.16 4.50
N TYR A 252 -1.20 18.93 3.34
CA TYR A 252 -1.61 20.00 2.43
C TYR A 252 -2.69 20.89 3.06
N LEU A 253 -3.66 20.31 3.77
CA LEU A 253 -4.68 21.10 4.49
C LEU A 253 -4.05 21.98 5.58
N PHE A 254 -3.05 21.47 6.30
CA PHE A 254 -2.33 22.24 7.31
C PHE A 254 -1.57 23.42 6.67
N GLU A 255 -0.90 23.19 5.53
CA GLU A 255 -0.27 24.24 4.73
C GLU A 255 -1.27 25.33 4.32
N LEU A 256 -2.41 24.93 3.72
CA LEU A 256 -3.45 25.88 3.27
C LEU A 256 -4.07 26.71 4.40
N ILE A 257 -4.17 26.14 5.61
CA ILE A 257 -4.64 26.87 6.80
C ILE A 257 -3.60 27.92 7.21
N ASN A 258 -2.32 27.53 7.29
CA ASN A 258 -1.24 28.44 7.68
C ASN A 258 -1.03 29.57 6.67
N GLU A 259 -1.24 29.31 5.38
CA GLU A 259 -1.21 30.32 4.31
C GLU A 259 -2.45 31.24 4.30
N GLY A 260 -3.45 30.98 5.15
CA GLY A 260 -4.70 31.74 5.19
C GLY A 260 -5.64 31.50 4.00
N ARG A 261 -5.32 30.53 3.13
CA ARG A 261 -6.15 30.11 1.99
C ARG A 261 -7.38 29.32 2.42
N LEU A 262 -7.30 28.65 3.56
CA LEU A 262 -8.43 27.98 4.21
C LEU A 262 -8.67 28.59 5.59
N LYS A 263 -9.82 29.27 5.76
CA LYS A 263 -10.23 29.83 7.05
C LYS A 263 -11.35 29.01 7.66
N LEU A 264 -11.15 28.54 8.89
CA LEU A 264 -12.16 27.82 9.66
C LEU A 264 -13.06 28.84 10.36
N VAL A 265 -14.17 29.19 9.71
CA VAL A 265 -15.08 30.27 10.16
C VAL A 265 -16.21 29.81 11.09
N LYS A 266 -16.40 28.50 11.23
CA LYS A 266 -17.45 27.91 12.09
C LYS A 266 -16.82 27.02 13.13
N GLU A 267 -17.33 27.13 14.35
CA GLU A 267 -16.98 26.21 15.42
C GLU A 267 -17.48 24.79 15.09
N TYR A 268 -16.64 23.79 15.38
CA TYR A 268 -17.03 22.39 15.35
C TYR A 268 -16.99 21.84 16.78
N GLY A 269 -18.06 22.11 17.54
CA GLY A 269 -18.21 21.77 18.97
C GLY A 269 -18.37 20.27 19.27
N LYS A 270 -17.66 19.40 18.54
CA LYS A 270 -17.61 17.96 18.78
C LYS A 270 -16.19 17.54 19.08
N LYS A 271 -16.03 16.64 20.04
CA LYS A 271 -14.75 15.99 20.30
C LYS A 271 -14.46 15.00 19.17
N VAL A 272 -13.35 15.21 18.47
CA VAL A 272 -12.79 14.27 17.48
C VAL A 272 -11.62 13.55 18.15
N THR A 273 -11.63 12.23 18.15
CA THR A 273 -10.58 11.35 18.71
C THR A 273 -9.89 10.57 17.63
#